data_AF-A0A2D6FHJ5-F1
#
_entry.id   AF-A0A2D6FHJ5-F1
#
_cell.length_a   1.000
_cell.length_b   1.000
_cell.length_c   1.000
_cell.angle_alpha   90.00
_cell.angle_beta   90.00
_cell.angle_gamma   90.00
#
_symmetry.space_group_name_H-M   'P 1'
#
loop_
_entity.id
_entity.type
_entity.pdbx_description
1 polymer ?
#
loop_
_entity_poly.entity_id
_entity_poly.type
_entity_poly.pdbx_seq_one_letter_code
_entity_poly.pdbx_strand_id
1 'polypeptide(L)' 'MTTDTRIALFLMGELVAALRPNDPDTFKRWLLGGVQDLGEQAVTELLLDWLDPFLSEAEQDRLLAWHLGVSL' A
#
# COMPACT_ATOMS: atom_id res chain seq x y z
N MET A 1 -1.04 22.26 -3.81
CA MET A 1 -1.17 20.82 -3.49
C MET A 1 -2.63 20.45 -3.67
N THR A 2 -2.94 19.52 -4.57
CA THR A 2 -4.32 19.11 -4.85
C THR A 2 -4.85 18.16 -3.76
N THR A 3 -6.16 17.97 -3.71
CA THR A 3 -6.80 17.03 -2.78
C THR A 3 -6.29 15.60 -3.01
N ASP A 4 -6.10 15.22 -4.27
CA ASP A 4 -5.61 13.89 -4.66
C ASP A 4 -4.20 13.64 -4.13
N THR A 5 -3.31 14.66 -4.16
CA THR A 5 -1.97 14.55 -3.57
C THR A 5 -2.01 14.35 -2.05
N ARG A 6 -2.97 14.98 -1.34
CA ARG A 6 -3.13 14.78 0.12
C ARG A 6 -3.59 13.37 0.45
N ILE A 7 -4.54 12.85 -0.32
CA ILE A 7 -5.07 11.50 -0.12
C ILE A 7 -3.99 10.46 -0.43
N ALA A 8 -3.24 10.63 -1.52
CA ALA A 8 -2.13 9.75 -1.88
C ALA A 8 -1.05 9.71 -0.78
N LEU A 9 -0.61 10.86 -0.27
CA LEU A 9 0.38 10.94 0.81
C LEU A 9 -0.11 10.32 2.13
N PHE A 10 -1.40 10.52 2.47
CA PHE A 10 -2.01 9.90 3.64
C PHE A 10 -1.99 8.38 3.53
N LEU A 11 -2.42 7.85 2.38
CA LEU A 11 -2.44 6.41 2.12
C LEU A 11 -1.03 5.80 2.15
N MET A 12 -0.02 6.48 1.62
CA MET A 12 1.36 5.98 1.73
C MET A 12 1.85 5.94 3.17
N GLY A 13 1.50 6.93 3.99
CA GLY A 13 1.83 6.96 5.42
C GLY A 13 1.24 5.75 6.17
N GLU A 14 -0.02 5.43 5.90
CA GLU A 14 -0.68 4.25 6.48
C GLU A 14 -0.08 2.94 5.98
N LEU A 15 0.29 2.86 4.70
CA LEU A 15 0.94 1.68 4.15
C LEU A 15 2.29 1.42 4.82
N VAL A 16 3.14 2.45 4.95
CA VAL A 16 4.44 2.34 5.64
C VAL A 16 4.25 1.94 7.11
N ALA A 17 3.16 2.39 7.74
CA ALA A 17 2.80 1.99 9.10
C ALA A 17 2.38 0.52 9.20
N ALA A 18 1.84 -0.09 8.15
CA ALA A 18 1.53 -1.52 8.08
C ALA A 18 2.75 -2.38 7.70
N LEU A 19 3.58 -1.89 6.78
CA LEU A 19 4.76 -2.61 6.27
C LEU A 19 5.85 -2.79 7.32
N ARG A 20 6.20 -1.72 8.06
CA ARG A 20 7.27 -1.77 9.07
C ARG A 20 7.05 -2.85 10.13
N PRO A 21 5.86 -2.97 10.75
CA PRO A 21 5.60 -4.02 11.72
C PRO A 21 5.27 -5.39 11.10
N ASN A 22 5.26 -5.53 9.76
CA ASN A 22 4.74 -6.72 9.08
C ASN A 22 3.31 -7.05 9.53
N ASP A 23 2.43 -6.05 9.54
CA ASP A 23 1.04 -6.18 10.00
C ASP A 23 0.09 -6.32 8.79
N PRO A 24 -0.24 -7.56 8.37
CA PRO A 24 -1.10 -7.80 7.23
C PRO A 24 -2.56 -7.39 7.48
N ASP A 25 -3.01 -7.27 8.74
CA ASP A 25 -4.39 -6.87 9.05
C ASP A 25 -4.57 -5.37 8.89
N THR A 26 -3.58 -4.58 9.31
CA THR A 26 -3.53 -3.14 9.01
C THR A 26 -3.41 -2.91 7.50
N PHE A 27 -2.60 -3.71 6.79
CA PHE A 27 -2.54 -3.64 5.32
C PHE A 27 -3.89 -3.94 4.65
N LYS A 28 -4.60 -5.00 5.07
CA LYS A 28 -5.93 -5.32 4.53
C LYS A 28 -6.96 -4.22 4.77
N ARG A 29 -6.96 -3.61 5.96
CA ARG A 29 -7.87 -2.50 6.28
C ARG A 29 -7.57 -1.27 5.43
N TRP A 30 -6.29 -0.95 5.25
CA TRP A 30 -5.85 0.10 4.34
C TRP A 30 -6.26 -0.19 2.89
N LEU A 31 -6.04 -1.42 2.40
CA LEU A 31 -6.38 -1.83 1.03
C LEU A 31 -7.89 -1.70 0.78
N LEU A 32 -8.71 -2.13 1.74
CA LEU A 32 -10.17 -2.03 1.65
C LEU A 32 -10.64 -0.56 1.63
N GLY A 33 -10.03 0.32 2.43
CA GLY A 33 -10.32 1.75 2.45
C GLY A 33 -9.88 2.45 1.16
N GLY A 34 -8.63 2.21 0.73
CA GLY A 34 -8.07 2.77 -0.49
C GLY A 34 -8.87 2.38 -1.74
N VAL A 35 -9.31 1.12 -1.84
CA VAL A 35 -10.13 0.66 -2.98
C VAL A 35 -11.51 1.33 -2.98
N GLN A 36 -12.11 1.56 -1.81
CA GLN A 36 -13.38 2.28 -1.71
C GLN A 36 -13.25 3.76 -2.10
N ASP A 37 -12.16 4.41 -1.70
CA ASP A 37 -11.98 5.85 -1.86
C ASP A 37 -11.39 6.24 -3.23
N LEU A 38 -10.48 5.44 -3.77
CA LEU A 38 -9.75 5.73 -5.01
C LEU A 38 -10.04 4.76 -6.15
N GLY A 39 -10.60 3.58 -5.86
CA GLY A 39 -10.76 2.49 -6.81
C GLY A 39 -9.54 1.57 -6.90
N GLU A 40 -9.78 0.34 -7.31
CA GLU A 40 -8.78 -0.73 -7.37
C GLU A 40 -7.59 -0.39 -8.27
N GLN A 41 -7.85 0.24 -9.43
CA GLN A 41 -6.80 0.61 -10.38
C GLN A 41 -5.83 1.63 -9.76
N ALA A 42 -6.34 2.68 -9.13
CA ALA A 42 -5.51 3.72 -8.53
C ALA A 42 -4.68 3.19 -7.34
N VAL A 43 -5.26 2.28 -6.54
CA VAL A 43 -4.53 1.61 -5.46
C VAL A 43 -3.44 0.69 -6.00
N THR A 44 -3.70 -0.01 -7.09
CA THR A 44 -2.72 -0.90 -7.74
C THR A 44 -1.55 -0.11 -8.32
N GLU A 45 -1.82 0.98 -9.04
CA GLU A 45 -0.78 1.90 -9.56
C GLU A 45 0.03 2.51 -8.40
N LEU A 46 -0.64 2.90 -7.31
CA LEU A 46 0.04 3.45 -6.13
C LEU A 46 0.99 2.41 -5.50
N LEU A 47 0.53 1.16 -5.35
CA LEU A 47 1.32 0.05 -4.79
C LEU A 47 2.49 -0.39 -5.67
N LEU A 48 2.25 -0.55 -6.98
CA LEU A 48 3.22 -1.16 -7.89
C LEU A 48 4.14 -0.13 -8.58
N ASP A 49 3.62 1.02 -8.98
CA ASP A 49 4.40 1.99 -9.76
C ASP A 49 5.00 3.09 -8.88
N TRP A 50 4.31 3.48 -7.80
CA TRP A 50 4.72 4.65 -7.01
C TRP A 50 5.58 4.30 -5.80
N LEU A 51 5.35 3.15 -5.19
CA LEU A 51 6.04 2.72 -3.97
C LEU A 51 7.30 1.91 -4.24
N ASP A 52 7.45 1.32 -5.43
CA ASP A 52 8.64 0.57 -5.84
C ASP A 52 9.97 1.26 -5.47
N PRO A 53 10.17 2.58 -5.68
CA PRO A 53 11.43 3.26 -5.34
C PRO A 53 11.65 3.50 -3.84
N PHE A 54 10.60 3.40 -3.02
CA PHE A 54 10.61 3.72 -1.59
C PHE A 54 10.71 2.49 -0.70
N LEU A 55 10.52 1.30 -1.25
CA LEU A 55 10.54 0.04 -0.53
C LEU A 55 11.92 -0.61 -0.62
N SER A 56 12.38 -1.18 0.47
CA SER A 56 13.50 -2.14 0.43
C SER A 56 13.07 -3.43 -0.27
N GLU A 57 14.02 -4.21 -0.79
CA GLU A 57 13.73 -5.53 -1.39
C GLU A 57 12.90 -6.43 -0.46
N ALA A 58 13.15 -6.38 0.85
CA ALA A 58 12.39 -7.17 1.83
C ALA A 58 10.94 -6.68 2.02
N GLU A 59 10.68 -5.39 1.86
CA GLU A 59 9.33 -4.82 1.91
C GLU A 59 8.59 -5.07 0.61
N GLN A 60 9.27 -5.01 -0.54
CA GLN A 60 8.71 -5.43 -1.84
C GLN A 60 8.30 -6.91 -1.82
N ASP A 61 9.17 -7.79 -1.33
CA ASP A 61 8.88 -9.23 -1.30
C ASP A 61 7.65 -9.54 -0.43
N ARG A 62 7.51 -8.85 0.71
CA ARG A 62 6.31 -8.95 1.56
C ARG A 62 5.05 -8.42 0.87
N LEU A 63 5.16 -7.30 0.17
CA LEU A 63 4.04 -6.67 -0.52
C LEU A 63 3.57 -7.53 -1.69
N LEU A 64 4.50 -8.13 -2.44
CA LEU A 64 4.24 -9.15 -3.45
C LEU A 64 3.60 -10.41 -2.86
N ALA A 65 4.12 -10.90 -1.73
CA ALA A 65 3.53 -12.04 -1.04
C ALA A 65 2.07 -11.75 -0.65
N TRP A 66 1.79 -10.58 -0.07
CA TRP A 66 0.43 -10.17 0.27
C TRP A 66 -0.48 -10.00 -0.95
N HIS A 67 0.03 -9.44 -2.05
CA HIS A 67 -0.72 -9.35 -3.32
C HIS A 67 -1.09 -10.73 -3.88
N LEU A 68 -0.19 -11.70 -3.76
CA LEU A 68 -0.40 -13.08 -4.20
C LEU A 68 -1.20 -13.92 -3.19
N GLY A 69 -1.60 -13.35 -2.04
CA GLY A 69 -2.32 -14.07 -0.99
C GLY A 69 -1.46 -15.03 -0.17
N VAL A 70 -0.13 -14.88 -0.24
CA VAL A 70 0.85 -15.64 0.53
C VAL A 70 1.21 -14.84 1.77
N SER A 71 0.85 -15.32 2.97
CA SER A 71 1.36 -14.73 4.22
C SER A 71 2.72 -15.34 4.55
N LEU A 72 3.76 -14.50 4.58
CA LEU A 72 5.10 -14.82 5.10
C LEU A 72 5.20 -14.51 6.60
#